data_AF-G0UP26-F1
#
_entry.id   AF-G0UP26-F1
#
_cell.length_a   1.000
_cell.length_b   1.000
_cell.length_c   1.000
_cell.angle_alpha   90.00
_cell.angle_beta   90.00
_cell.angle_gamma   90.00
#
_symmetry.space_group_name_H-M   'P 1'
#
loop_
_entity.id
_entity.type
_entity.pdbx_description
1 polymer ?
#
loop_
_entity_poly.entity_id
_entity_poly.type
_entity_poly.pdbx_seq_one_letter_code
_entity_poly.pdbx_strand_id
1 'polypeptide(L)'
;MRWARSTNPNLCSWTLQRTLPLECQWILSRLDVAVRECTRGFSEGSYDFALSTNAAYRFWLYELCDVYLELTKPAIQAGGEKKLIVQNVLLYAVEVALRLLHPMMPFLTEELWHRLPNYESFGVQSIMLAPYPEVCGYENSAVEEQMKMLMDTVHVVRSTKAFYSLTNKHRPDVWVTVRTADARDIVEAQKFMIESLGVVGKVTVISAEEEASLPKGCGFAVVSKDLSINMMLLGFIDVQKEVAKLEKQAAGVQKQLDGLRKKVSVPDYEAKVPADVREANKVKLESLIEQEKQLVEGIAKMKSLL
;
A
#
# COMPACT_ATOMS: atom_id res chain seq x y z
N MET A 1 5.91 31.19 -19.08
CA MET A 1 5.50 29.94 -19.75
C MET A 1 6.42 29.65 -20.93
N ARG A 2 7.66 29.22 -20.68
CA ARG A 2 8.65 28.81 -21.70
C ARG A 2 9.46 27.62 -21.17
N TRP A 3 8.81 26.49 -20.93
CA TRP A 3 9.49 25.26 -20.52
C TRP A 3 9.06 24.02 -21.33
N ALA A 4 8.31 24.20 -22.41
CA ALA A 4 7.88 23.14 -23.34
C ALA A 4 8.41 23.38 -24.77
N ARG A 5 9.62 23.95 -24.91
CA ARG A 5 10.32 24.07 -26.19
C ARG A 5 11.75 23.53 -26.10
N SER A 6 11.90 22.36 -25.49
CA SER A 6 13.06 21.51 -25.75
C SER A 6 12.57 20.43 -26.71
N THR A 7 12.90 20.61 -27.98
CA THR A 7 12.64 19.69 -29.10
C THR A 7 13.55 18.47 -29.02
N ASN A 8 13.65 17.83 -27.86
CA ASN A 8 14.43 16.61 -27.70
C ASN A 8 13.47 15.44 -27.40
N PRO A 9 13.22 14.53 -28.36
CA PRO A 9 12.36 13.37 -28.17
C PRO A 9 12.94 12.34 -27.18
N ASN A 10 14.18 12.55 -26.72
CA ASN A 10 14.76 11.80 -25.61
C ASN A 10 14.20 12.31 -24.28
N LEU A 11 13.10 11.69 -23.85
CA LEU A 11 12.48 11.95 -22.56
C LEU A 11 13.40 11.61 -21.36
N CYS A 12 14.50 10.89 -21.58
CA CYS A 12 15.57 10.71 -20.59
C CYS A 12 16.45 11.96 -20.37
N SER A 13 16.18 13.08 -21.08
CA SER A 13 16.94 14.33 -20.95
C SER A 13 16.51 15.25 -19.81
N TRP A 14 15.68 14.76 -18.88
CA TRP A 14 15.66 15.33 -17.53
C TRP A 14 16.98 14.94 -16.84
N THR A 15 18.08 15.57 -17.24
CA THR A 15 19.23 15.74 -16.35
C THR A 15 18.69 16.54 -15.17
N LEU A 16 18.24 15.81 -14.15
CA LEU A 16 17.52 16.28 -12.97
C LEU A 16 18.42 17.15 -12.09
N GLN A 17 18.79 18.33 -12.59
CA GLN A 17 19.37 19.40 -11.79
C GLN A 17 18.23 20.18 -11.13
N ARG A 18 17.64 19.54 -10.10
CA ARG A 18 16.91 20.12 -8.96
C ARG A 18 16.32 18.97 -8.14
N THR A 19 16.51 19.00 -6.82
CA THR A 19 16.10 17.96 -5.87
C THR A 19 14.59 17.68 -5.99
N LEU A 20 14.21 16.58 -6.67
CA LEU A 20 12.81 16.22 -6.80
C LEU A 20 12.21 15.85 -5.44
N PRO A 21 10.91 16.11 -5.22
CA PRO A 21 10.19 15.52 -4.09
C PRO A 21 10.33 13.99 -4.07
N LEU A 22 10.33 13.39 -2.88
CA LEU A 22 10.51 11.94 -2.70
C LEU A 22 9.51 11.16 -3.55
N GLU A 23 8.24 11.57 -3.54
CA GLU A 23 7.16 10.95 -4.30
C GLU A 23 7.46 10.92 -5.81
N CYS A 24 8.10 11.96 -6.33
CA CYS A 24 8.47 12.08 -7.74
C CYS A 24 9.68 11.20 -8.08
N GLN A 25 10.70 11.16 -7.22
CA GLN A 25 11.84 10.26 -7.42
C GLN A 25 11.40 8.79 -7.42
N TRP A 26 10.49 8.45 -6.50
CA TRP A 26 9.98 7.09 -6.36
C TRP A 26 9.23 6.62 -7.61
N ILE A 27 8.25 7.39 -8.10
CA ILE A 27 7.48 6.94 -9.27
C ILE A 27 8.36 6.81 -10.52
N LEU A 28 9.40 7.63 -10.65
CA LEU A 28 10.37 7.52 -11.75
C LEU A 28 11.25 6.26 -11.61
N SER A 29 11.69 5.93 -10.39
CA SER A 29 12.39 4.66 -10.11
C SER A 29 11.50 3.47 -10.48
N ARG A 30 10.24 3.48 -10.06
CA ARG A 30 9.27 2.41 -10.38
C ARG A 30 8.97 2.31 -11.88
N LEU A 31 8.93 3.45 -12.57
CA LEU A 31 8.71 3.49 -14.01
C LEU A 31 9.87 2.82 -14.75
N ASP A 32 11.11 3.10 -14.38
CA ASP A 32 12.28 2.44 -14.98
C ASP A 32 12.24 0.92 -14.79
N VAL A 33 11.85 0.45 -13.59
CA VAL A 33 11.65 -0.98 -13.33
C VAL A 33 10.59 -1.57 -14.25
N ALA A 34 9.45 -0.88 -14.40
CA ALA A 34 8.36 -1.32 -15.27
C ALA A 34 8.78 -1.35 -16.75
N VAL A 35 9.49 -0.32 -17.22
CA VAL A 35 10.05 -0.26 -18.59
C VAL A 35 10.99 -1.44 -18.80
N ARG A 36 11.93 -1.69 -17.89
CA ARG A 36 12.87 -2.81 -18.00
C ARG A 36 12.15 -4.16 -18.06
N GLU A 37 11.19 -4.40 -17.19
CA GLU A 37 10.45 -5.67 -17.15
C GLU A 37 9.62 -5.88 -18.42
N CYS A 38 8.95 -4.83 -18.93
CA CYS A 38 8.21 -4.90 -20.20
C CYS A 38 9.15 -5.14 -21.38
N THR A 39 10.24 -4.38 -21.48
CA THR A 39 11.24 -4.55 -22.55
C THR A 39 11.84 -5.95 -22.52
N ARG A 40 12.12 -6.51 -21.33
CA ARG A 40 12.58 -7.90 -21.19
C ARG A 40 11.53 -8.90 -21.68
N GLY A 41 10.26 -8.72 -21.32
CA GLY A 41 9.20 -9.63 -21.74
C GLY A 41 8.98 -9.62 -23.26
N PHE A 42 9.09 -8.46 -23.90
CA PHE A 42 9.01 -8.33 -25.36
C PHE A 42 10.29 -8.69 -26.11
N SER A 43 11.43 -8.80 -25.43
CA SER A 43 12.72 -9.09 -26.07
C SER A 43 12.73 -10.44 -26.79
N GLU A 44 13.48 -10.47 -27.89
CA GLU A 44 13.70 -11.69 -28.68
C GLU A 44 14.29 -12.79 -27.80
N GLY A 45 13.66 -13.97 -27.84
CA GLY A 45 14.08 -15.13 -27.04
C GLY A 45 13.36 -15.27 -25.70
N SER A 46 12.74 -14.21 -25.16
CA SER A 46 11.86 -14.32 -23.99
C SER A 46 10.41 -14.53 -24.40
N TYR A 47 9.85 -13.63 -25.22
CA TYR A 47 8.43 -13.60 -25.60
C TYR A 47 7.45 -13.81 -24.42
N ASP A 48 7.83 -13.29 -23.25
CA ASP A 48 7.04 -13.41 -22.02
C ASP A 48 6.07 -12.22 -21.92
N PHE A 49 4.95 -12.36 -22.63
CA PHE A 49 3.88 -11.36 -22.60
C PHE A 49 3.23 -11.25 -21.23
N ALA A 50 3.24 -12.32 -20.43
CA ALA A 50 2.68 -12.31 -19.08
C ALA A 50 3.50 -11.41 -18.15
N LEU A 51 4.84 -11.49 -18.22
CA LEU A 51 5.73 -10.57 -17.53
C LEU A 51 5.42 -9.11 -17.90
N SER A 52 5.35 -8.80 -19.20
CA SER A 52 5.11 -7.43 -19.68
C SER A 52 3.77 -6.90 -19.21
N THR A 53 2.73 -7.72 -19.33
CA THR A 53 1.37 -7.36 -18.90
C THR A 53 1.32 -7.12 -17.39
N ASN A 54 1.93 -7.99 -16.60
CA ASN A 54 1.96 -7.86 -15.14
C ASN A 54 2.76 -6.63 -14.69
N ALA A 55 3.89 -6.34 -15.35
CA ALA A 55 4.72 -5.18 -15.04
C ALA A 55 3.98 -3.87 -15.33
N ALA A 56 3.39 -3.73 -16.52
CA ALA A 56 2.62 -2.55 -16.90
C ALA A 56 1.37 -2.38 -16.01
N TYR A 57 0.67 -3.47 -15.70
CA TYR A 57 -0.49 -3.46 -14.80
C TYR A 57 -0.11 -3.05 -13.38
N ARG A 58 0.97 -3.63 -12.83
CA ARG A 58 1.46 -3.29 -11.48
C ARG A 58 1.82 -1.82 -11.39
N PHE A 59 2.54 -1.29 -12.38
CA PHE A 59 2.91 0.11 -12.41
C PHE A 59 1.69 1.02 -12.49
N TRP A 60 0.81 0.78 -13.48
CA TRP A 60 -0.35 1.64 -13.70
C TRP A 60 -1.30 1.66 -12.50
N LEU A 61 -1.69 0.49 -11.99
CA LEU A 61 -2.70 0.42 -10.94
C LEU A 61 -2.11 0.70 -9.56
N TYR A 62 -1.14 -0.09 -9.12
CA TYR A 62 -0.70 -0.10 -7.72
C TYR A 62 0.32 0.99 -7.39
N GLU A 63 1.15 1.38 -8.36
CA GLU A 63 2.23 2.36 -8.11
C GLU A 63 1.79 3.78 -8.51
N LEU A 64 1.23 3.93 -9.72
CA LEU A 64 0.78 5.21 -10.24
C LEU A 64 -0.59 5.63 -9.66
N CYS A 65 -1.63 4.82 -9.85
CA CYS A 65 -2.99 5.21 -9.48
C CYS A 65 -3.25 5.16 -7.96
N ASP A 66 -2.91 4.05 -7.30
CA ASP A 66 -3.23 3.86 -5.87
C ASP A 66 -2.36 4.72 -4.94
N VAL A 67 -1.13 5.03 -5.36
CA VAL A 67 -0.13 5.69 -4.53
C VAL A 67 0.21 7.06 -5.10
N TYR A 68 0.91 7.14 -6.24
CA TYR A 68 1.48 8.40 -6.69
C TYR A 68 0.43 9.50 -6.92
N LEU A 69 -0.72 9.18 -7.55
CA LEU A 69 -1.80 10.14 -7.76
C LEU A 69 -2.30 10.74 -6.44
N GLU A 70 -2.47 9.93 -5.39
CA GLU A 70 -2.88 10.40 -4.08
C GLU A 70 -1.84 11.33 -3.44
N LEU A 71 -0.55 11.03 -3.62
CA LEU A 71 0.56 11.84 -3.12
C LEU A 71 0.70 13.18 -3.84
N THR A 72 0.26 13.27 -5.10
CA THR A 72 0.33 14.52 -5.86
C THR A 72 -0.69 15.56 -5.42
N LYS A 73 -1.82 15.14 -4.82
CA LYS A 73 -2.98 16.00 -4.54
C LYS A 73 -2.64 17.25 -3.72
N PRO A 74 -1.88 17.18 -2.61
CA PRO A 74 -1.58 18.38 -1.80
C PRO A 74 -0.70 19.37 -2.54
N ALA A 75 0.30 18.87 -3.28
CA ALA A 75 1.17 19.73 -4.06
C ALA A 75 0.36 20.47 -5.13
N ILE A 76 -0.58 19.78 -5.78
CA ILE A 76 -1.46 20.38 -6.79
C ILE A 76 -2.42 21.41 -6.17
N GLN A 77 -2.96 21.13 -4.98
CA GLN A 77 -3.86 22.03 -4.26
C GLN A 77 -3.15 23.27 -3.71
N ALA A 78 -1.93 23.10 -3.17
CA ALA A 78 -1.13 24.20 -2.61
C ALA A 78 -0.58 25.15 -3.69
N GLY A 79 -0.32 24.65 -4.91
CA GLY A 79 0.19 25.45 -6.01
C GLY A 79 1.71 25.68 -5.95
N GLY A 80 2.17 26.73 -6.64
CA GLY A 80 3.60 27.10 -6.68
C GLY A 80 4.49 26.20 -7.56
N GLU A 81 5.80 26.23 -7.30
CA GLU A 81 6.80 25.48 -8.07
C GLU A 81 6.64 23.96 -7.90
N LYS A 82 6.33 23.49 -6.69
CA LYS A 82 6.12 22.06 -6.41
C LYS A 82 5.00 21.47 -7.26
N LYS A 83 3.90 22.22 -7.46
CA LYS A 83 2.81 21.80 -8.36
C LYS A 83 3.31 21.52 -9.78
N LEU A 84 4.11 22.42 -10.35
CA LEU A 84 4.62 22.27 -11.72
C LEU A 84 5.53 21.05 -11.85
N ILE A 85 6.41 20.82 -10.87
CA ILE A 85 7.29 19.64 -10.83
C ILE A 85 6.44 18.37 -10.83
N VAL A 86 5.48 18.28 -9.91
CA VAL A 86 4.62 17.10 -9.76
C VAL A 86 3.75 16.86 -11.00
N GLN A 87 3.22 17.93 -11.62
CA GLN A 87 2.44 17.81 -12.86
C GLN A 87 3.29 17.32 -14.03
N ASN A 88 4.53 17.78 -14.16
CA ASN A 88 5.43 17.34 -15.22
C ASN A 88 5.83 15.87 -15.04
N VAL A 89 6.16 15.46 -13.81
CA VAL A 89 6.51 14.06 -13.51
C VAL A 89 5.30 13.16 -13.71
N LEU A 90 4.10 13.59 -13.30
CA LEU A 90 2.86 12.85 -13.53
C LEU A 90 2.55 12.69 -15.02
N LEU A 91 2.66 13.77 -15.81
CA LEU A 91 2.46 13.72 -17.25
C LEU A 91 3.44 12.74 -17.90
N TYR A 92 4.72 12.81 -17.52
CA TYR A 92 5.74 11.91 -18.03
C TYR A 92 5.45 10.45 -17.67
N ALA A 93 5.14 10.16 -16.41
CA ALA A 93 4.83 8.80 -15.96
C ALA A 93 3.60 8.21 -16.67
N VAL A 94 2.54 9.01 -16.85
CA VAL A 94 1.34 8.58 -17.58
C VAL A 94 1.64 8.34 -19.05
N GLU A 95 2.35 9.26 -19.72
CA GLU A 95 2.69 9.14 -21.14
C GLU A 95 3.49 7.86 -21.43
N VAL A 96 4.54 7.61 -20.63
CA VAL A 96 5.37 6.41 -20.76
C VAL A 96 4.56 5.14 -20.48
N ALA A 97 3.72 5.15 -19.43
CA ALA A 97 2.91 3.98 -19.10
C ALA A 97 1.86 3.67 -20.16
N LEU A 98 1.27 4.68 -20.82
CA LEU A 98 0.39 4.47 -21.96
C LEU A 98 1.14 3.81 -23.13
N ARG A 99 2.39 4.20 -23.40
CA ARG A 99 3.23 3.54 -24.41
C ARG A 99 3.56 2.10 -24.04
N LEU A 100 3.85 1.81 -22.77
CA LEU A 100 4.06 0.44 -22.29
C LEU A 100 2.80 -0.43 -22.48
N LEU A 101 1.62 0.14 -22.23
CA LEU A 101 0.34 -0.56 -22.33
C LEU A 101 -0.16 -0.72 -23.78
N HIS A 102 0.32 0.10 -24.72
CA HIS A 102 -0.21 0.15 -26.08
C HIS A 102 -0.20 -1.20 -26.84
N PRO A 103 0.87 -2.03 -26.77
CA PRO A 103 0.86 -3.34 -27.42
C PRO A 103 -0.27 -4.28 -26.95
N MET A 104 -0.83 -4.05 -25.76
CA MET A 104 -1.88 -4.87 -25.15
C MET A 104 -3.27 -4.21 -25.27
N MET A 105 -3.35 -2.88 -25.19
CA MET A 105 -4.61 -2.12 -25.18
C MET A 105 -4.61 -0.97 -26.21
N PRO A 106 -4.50 -1.27 -27.51
CA PRO A 106 -4.16 -0.25 -28.52
C PRO A 106 -5.20 0.86 -28.66
N PHE A 107 -6.49 0.52 -28.66
CA PHE A 107 -7.55 1.51 -28.85
C PHE A 107 -7.71 2.47 -27.67
N LEU A 108 -7.64 1.95 -26.44
CA LEU A 108 -7.81 2.75 -25.24
C LEU A 108 -6.60 3.68 -25.02
N THR A 109 -5.40 3.14 -25.21
CA THR A 109 -4.17 3.92 -25.04
C THR A 109 -4.01 5.00 -26.10
N GLU A 110 -4.40 4.75 -27.35
CA GLU A 110 -4.44 5.77 -28.42
C GLU A 110 -5.36 6.94 -28.02
N GLU A 111 -6.59 6.62 -27.59
CA GLU A 111 -7.60 7.62 -27.20
C GLU A 111 -7.14 8.51 -26.03
N LEU A 112 -6.53 7.88 -25.02
CA LEU A 112 -6.05 8.57 -23.82
C LEU A 112 -4.78 9.39 -24.12
N TRP A 113 -3.90 8.88 -24.97
CA TRP A 113 -2.64 9.55 -25.30
C TRP A 113 -2.87 10.85 -26.09
N HIS A 114 -3.85 10.89 -27.01
CA HIS A 114 -4.26 12.14 -27.68
C HIS A 114 -4.90 13.16 -26.75
N ARG A 115 -5.41 12.74 -25.58
CA ARG A 115 -5.97 13.65 -24.56
C ARG A 115 -4.92 14.22 -23.60
N LEU A 116 -3.67 13.76 -23.69
CA LEU A 116 -2.62 14.30 -22.84
C LEU A 116 -2.34 15.77 -23.19
N PRO A 117 -2.06 16.61 -22.17
CA PRO A 117 -1.65 17.99 -22.39
C PRO A 117 -0.44 18.09 -23.31
N ASN A 118 -0.52 18.97 -24.32
CA ASN A 118 0.53 19.22 -25.31
C ASN A 118 0.90 17.98 -26.15
N TYR A 119 -0.05 17.10 -26.47
CA TYR A 119 0.21 15.91 -27.28
C TYR A 119 0.94 16.24 -28.60
N GLU A 120 0.66 17.41 -29.20
CA GLU A 120 1.29 17.85 -30.45
C GLU A 120 2.81 17.99 -30.32
N SER A 121 3.32 18.19 -29.09
CA SER A 121 4.75 18.29 -28.79
C SER A 121 5.47 16.95 -28.82
N PHE A 122 4.75 15.82 -28.83
CA PHE A 122 5.33 14.47 -28.88
C PHE A 122 5.87 14.11 -30.29
N GLY A 123 5.50 14.88 -31.33
CA GLY A 123 6.11 14.77 -32.65
C GLY A 123 5.65 13.59 -33.52
N VAL A 124 4.68 12.80 -33.06
CA VAL A 124 4.06 11.69 -33.81
C VAL A 124 2.54 11.78 -33.78
N GLN A 125 1.87 11.30 -34.83
CA GLN A 125 0.41 11.39 -34.98
C GLN A 125 -0.37 10.31 -34.22
N SER A 126 0.28 9.19 -33.91
CA SER A 126 -0.30 8.06 -33.19
C SER A 126 0.72 7.47 -32.23
N ILE A 127 0.26 7.02 -31.07
CA ILE A 127 1.10 6.35 -30.08
C ILE A 127 1.75 5.08 -30.66
N MET A 128 1.12 4.44 -31.65
CA MET A 128 1.67 3.28 -32.37
C MET A 128 2.98 3.60 -33.11
N LEU A 129 3.18 4.87 -33.48
CA LEU A 129 4.40 5.35 -34.15
C LEU A 129 5.43 5.93 -33.17
N ALA A 130 5.09 6.01 -31.88
CA ALA A 130 6.00 6.53 -30.87
C ALA A 130 7.11 5.51 -30.56
N PRO A 131 8.35 5.97 -30.29
CA PRO A 131 9.40 5.08 -29.81
C PRO A 131 8.97 4.34 -28.55
N TYR A 132 9.26 3.04 -28.50
CA TYR A 132 8.99 2.26 -27.30
C TYR A 132 9.87 2.75 -26.14
N PRO A 133 9.37 2.80 -24.88
CA PRO A 133 10.14 3.33 -23.76
C PRO A 133 11.48 2.62 -23.51
N GLU A 134 12.48 3.40 -23.12
CA GLU A 134 13.79 2.92 -22.68
C GLU A 134 14.06 3.38 -21.23
N VAL A 135 14.90 2.62 -20.52
CA VAL A 135 15.28 2.92 -19.13
C VAL A 135 16.12 4.20 -19.10
N CYS A 136 15.74 5.15 -18.25
CA CYS A 136 16.40 6.47 -18.19
C CYS A 136 17.41 6.64 -17.05
N GLY A 137 17.56 5.64 -16.17
CA GLY A 137 18.51 5.68 -15.06
C GLY A 137 17.99 6.42 -13.83
N TYR A 138 16.67 6.43 -13.62
CA TYR A 138 16.01 6.97 -12.44
C TYR A 138 15.95 6.00 -11.25
N GLU A 139 16.31 4.74 -11.46
CA GLU A 139 16.28 3.74 -10.38
C GLU A 139 17.12 4.18 -9.18
N ASN A 140 16.48 4.15 -8.01
CA ASN A 140 17.08 4.63 -6.78
C ASN A 140 16.62 3.76 -5.60
N SER A 141 17.45 2.79 -5.23
CA SER A 141 17.17 1.85 -4.15
C SER A 141 16.94 2.52 -2.79
N ALA A 142 17.65 3.61 -2.50
CA ALA A 142 17.47 4.35 -1.26
C ALA A 142 16.08 5.00 -1.18
N VAL A 143 15.61 5.59 -2.28
CA VAL A 143 14.25 6.15 -2.36
C VAL A 143 13.19 5.06 -2.26
N GLU A 144 13.41 3.91 -2.91
CA GLU A 144 12.51 2.77 -2.82
C GLU A 144 12.42 2.21 -1.39
N GLU A 145 13.53 2.14 -0.66
CA GLU A 145 13.56 1.69 0.73
C GLU A 145 12.82 2.66 1.66
N GLN A 146 13.02 3.96 1.49
CA GLN A 146 12.29 4.99 2.23
C GLN A 146 10.77 4.90 1.98
N MET A 147 10.37 4.75 0.71
CA MET A 147 8.97 4.60 0.35
C MET A 147 8.37 3.28 0.85
N LYS A 148 9.15 2.20 0.85
CA LYS A 148 8.73 0.93 1.42
C LYS A 148 8.43 1.08 2.91
N MET A 149 9.29 1.75 3.67
CA MET A 149 9.07 2.03 5.09
C MET A 149 7.74 2.79 5.34
N LEU A 150 7.45 3.81 4.51
CA LEU A 150 6.21 4.58 4.60
C LEU A 150 4.98 3.74 4.23
N MET A 151 5.07 2.94 3.16
CA MET A 151 4.00 2.06 2.71
C MET A 151 3.72 0.93 3.70
N ASP A 152 4.75 0.36 4.32
CA ASP A 152 4.59 -0.63 5.40
C ASP A 152 3.88 0.02 6.61
N THR A 153 4.21 1.27 6.93
CA THR A 153 3.51 2.03 7.98
C THR A 153 2.04 2.25 7.62
N VAL A 154 1.74 2.67 6.39
CA VAL A 154 0.36 2.82 5.88
C VAL A 154 -0.39 1.50 5.94
N HIS A 155 0.25 0.39 5.57
CA HIS A 155 -0.34 -0.94 5.62
C HIS A 155 -0.75 -1.31 7.05
N VAL A 156 0.13 -1.09 8.03
CA VAL A 156 -0.16 -1.34 9.44
C VAL A 156 -1.24 -0.41 9.99
N VAL A 157 -1.28 0.85 9.55
CA VAL A 157 -2.37 1.78 9.87
C VAL A 157 -3.70 1.24 9.34
N ARG A 158 -3.77 0.86 8.07
CA ARG A 158 -5.00 0.32 7.44
C ARG A 158 -5.44 -0.99 8.07
N SER A 159 -4.50 -1.89 8.35
CA SER A 159 -4.81 -3.18 8.99
C SER A 159 -5.29 -2.99 10.43
N THR A 160 -4.72 -2.03 11.18
CA THR A 160 -5.18 -1.66 12.51
C THR A 160 -6.60 -1.11 12.47
N LYS A 161 -6.92 -0.21 11.53
CA LYS A 161 -8.30 0.26 11.32
C LYS A 161 -9.25 -0.89 11.03
N ALA A 162 -8.89 -1.79 10.12
CA ALA A 162 -9.72 -2.92 9.73
C ALA A 162 -9.96 -3.88 10.91
N PHE A 163 -8.91 -4.17 11.69
CA PHE A 163 -8.99 -5.00 12.89
C PHE A 163 -10.01 -4.46 13.89
N TYR A 164 -9.98 -3.15 14.11
CA TYR A 164 -10.93 -2.45 14.98
C TYR A 164 -12.25 -2.07 14.30
N SER A 165 -12.55 -2.63 13.12
CA SER A 165 -13.77 -2.38 12.35
C SER A 165 -14.03 -0.90 12.00
N LEU A 166 -12.95 -0.10 11.91
CA LEU A 166 -13.02 1.30 11.54
C LEU A 166 -13.07 1.46 10.02
N THR A 167 -14.19 2.01 9.52
CA THR A 167 -14.34 2.38 8.10
C THR A 167 -13.55 3.64 7.70
N ASN A 168 -13.53 3.95 6.40
CA ASN A 168 -12.96 5.19 5.86
C ASN A 168 -13.69 6.47 6.28
N LYS A 169 -14.81 6.39 7.02
CA LYS A 169 -15.44 7.56 7.66
C LYS A 169 -14.75 7.96 8.97
N HIS A 170 -14.08 7.02 9.62
CA HIS A 170 -13.33 7.27 10.84
C HIS A 170 -11.92 7.74 10.47
N ARG A 171 -11.52 8.88 11.05
CA ARG A 171 -10.22 9.53 10.88
C ARG A 171 -9.53 9.63 12.27
N PRO A 172 -9.11 8.51 12.86
CA PRO A 172 -8.43 8.55 14.15
C PRO A 172 -7.06 9.21 14.03
N ASP A 173 -6.64 9.95 15.05
CA ASP A 173 -5.27 10.46 15.11
C ASP A 173 -4.29 9.29 15.34
N VAL A 174 -3.08 9.42 14.80
CA VAL A 174 -2.05 8.39 14.85
C VAL A 174 -0.74 9.02 15.31
N TRP A 175 -0.09 8.37 16.28
CA TRP A 175 1.29 8.66 16.65
C TRP A 175 2.18 7.60 16.06
N VAL A 176 3.22 8.01 15.33
CA VAL A 176 4.23 7.10 14.80
C VAL A 176 5.46 7.22 15.68
N THR A 177 5.77 6.17 16.43
CA THR A 177 6.99 6.13 17.22
C THR A 177 8.16 5.70 16.36
N VAL A 178 9.19 6.55 16.31
CA VAL A 178 10.45 6.32 15.60
C VAL A 178 11.58 6.06 16.60
N ARG A 179 12.46 5.10 16.29
CA ARG A 179 13.60 4.71 17.15
C ARG A 179 14.97 5.12 16.59
N THR A 180 15.00 5.69 15.39
CA THR A 180 16.23 6.19 14.75
C THR A 180 16.02 7.60 14.20
N ALA A 181 17.09 8.38 14.10
CA ALA A 181 17.04 9.74 13.55
C ALA A 181 16.65 9.72 12.06
N ASP A 182 17.24 8.81 11.28
CA ASP A 182 16.95 8.67 9.86
C ASP A 182 15.45 8.39 9.61
N ALA A 183 14.86 7.45 10.36
CA ALA A 183 13.43 7.17 10.25
C ALA A 183 12.58 8.36 10.69
N ARG A 184 13.00 9.13 11.70
CA ARG A 184 12.31 10.35 12.13
C ARG A 184 12.22 11.35 10.99
N ASP A 185 13.35 11.65 10.34
CA ASP A 185 13.39 12.66 9.28
C ASP A 185 12.54 12.24 8.07
N ILE A 186 12.58 10.97 7.69
CA ILE A 186 11.76 10.41 6.59
C ILE A 186 10.28 10.53 6.92
N VAL A 187 9.86 10.02 8.09
CA VAL A 187 8.44 9.98 8.48
C VAL A 187 7.91 11.39 8.72
N GLU A 188 8.68 12.29 9.33
CA GLU A 188 8.24 13.67 9.56
C GLU A 188 8.06 14.42 8.23
N ALA A 189 9.00 14.27 7.29
CA ALA A 189 8.92 14.87 5.97
C ALA A 189 7.73 14.35 5.14
N GLN A 190 7.29 13.11 5.41
CA GLN A 190 6.28 12.40 4.61
C GLN A 190 5.03 12.01 5.41
N LYS A 191 4.79 12.58 6.59
CA LYS A 191 3.63 12.22 7.43
C LYS A 191 2.29 12.35 6.72
N PHE A 192 2.17 13.32 5.81
CA PHE A 192 0.99 13.50 4.96
C PHE A 192 0.66 12.23 4.16
N MET A 193 1.67 11.49 3.69
CA MET A 193 1.47 10.21 3.00
C MET A 193 0.69 9.23 3.88
N ILE A 194 1.07 9.14 5.16
CA ILE A 194 0.43 8.27 6.14
C ILE A 194 -0.99 8.76 6.42
N GLU A 195 -1.20 10.07 6.54
CA GLU A 195 -2.53 10.68 6.73
C GLU A 195 -3.48 10.34 5.57
N SER A 196 -3.01 10.60 4.33
CA SER A 196 -3.79 10.43 3.11
C SER A 196 -4.05 8.96 2.79
N LEU A 197 -2.99 8.16 2.66
CA LEU A 197 -3.12 6.76 2.28
C LEU A 197 -3.67 5.94 3.45
N GLY A 198 -3.30 6.22 4.69
CA GLY A 198 -3.88 5.59 5.87
C GLY A 198 -5.34 5.98 6.11
N VAL A 199 -5.81 7.08 5.51
CA VAL A 199 -7.19 7.56 5.61
C VAL A 199 -7.51 7.86 7.09
N VAL A 200 -6.56 8.51 7.77
CA VAL A 200 -6.54 8.82 9.21
C VAL A 200 -6.58 10.33 9.48
N GLY A 201 -6.69 10.70 10.76
CA GLY A 201 -6.61 12.08 11.22
C GLY A 201 -5.16 12.59 11.19
N LYS A 202 -4.78 13.37 12.21
CA LYS A 202 -3.43 13.92 12.30
C LYS A 202 -2.41 12.82 12.59
N VAL A 203 -1.29 12.84 11.88
CA VAL A 203 -0.12 12.02 12.19
C VAL A 203 0.91 12.84 12.96
N THR A 204 1.35 12.34 14.11
CA THR A 204 2.38 12.96 14.95
C THR A 204 3.56 12.00 15.12
N VAL A 205 4.78 12.45 14.84
CA VAL A 205 5.99 11.63 15.01
C VAL A 205 6.55 11.87 16.40
N ILE A 206 6.84 10.78 17.12
CA ILE A 206 7.33 10.81 18.51
C ILE A 206 8.52 9.86 18.69
N SER A 207 9.39 10.12 19.66
CA SER A 207 10.44 9.17 20.06
C SER A 207 9.91 8.12 21.03
N ALA A 208 10.72 7.08 21.29
CA ALA A 208 10.37 6.01 22.22
C ALA A 208 10.15 6.53 23.66
N GLU A 209 10.88 7.56 24.07
CA GLU A 209 10.75 8.18 25.39
C GLU A 209 9.41 8.94 25.54
N GLU A 210 8.86 9.42 24.43
CA GLU A 210 7.60 10.15 24.39
C GLU A 210 6.36 9.23 24.42
N GLU A 211 6.53 7.90 24.21
CA GLU A 211 5.41 6.94 24.23
C GLU A 211 4.63 6.95 25.56
N ALA A 212 5.31 7.19 26.69
CA ALA A 212 4.67 7.24 28.01
C ALA A 212 3.70 8.43 28.16
N SER A 213 3.80 9.44 27.30
CA SER A 213 2.96 10.65 27.29
C SER A 213 1.74 10.54 26.37
N LEU A 214 1.57 9.41 25.69
CA LEU A 214 0.45 9.19 24.78
C LEU A 214 -0.90 9.24 25.50
N PRO A 215 -1.96 9.75 24.84
CA PRO A 215 -3.29 9.68 25.41
C PRO A 215 -3.74 8.23 25.63
N LYS A 216 -4.55 8.01 26.67
CA LYS A 216 -5.18 6.70 26.91
C LYS A 216 -6.13 6.31 25.79
N GLY A 217 -6.31 5.00 25.58
CA GLY A 217 -7.20 4.46 24.55
C GLY A 217 -6.58 4.39 23.15
N CYS A 218 -5.24 4.39 23.06
CA CYS A 218 -4.54 4.12 21.82
C CYS A 218 -4.34 2.62 21.59
N GLY A 219 -4.65 2.15 20.38
CA GLY A 219 -4.25 0.82 19.93
C GLY A 219 -2.83 0.83 19.41
N PHE A 220 -2.00 -0.10 19.89
CA PHE A 220 -0.60 -0.24 19.49
C PHE A 220 -0.43 -1.29 18.39
N ALA A 221 0.41 -1.00 17.40
CA ALA A 221 0.85 -1.97 16.40
C ALA A 221 2.31 -1.72 15.99
N VAL A 222 3.05 -2.80 15.77
CA VAL A 222 4.45 -2.75 15.34
C VAL A 222 4.51 -2.73 13.81
N VAL A 223 5.32 -1.85 13.25
CA VAL A 223 5.60 -1.80 11.80
C VAL A 223 6.90 -2.53 11.50
N SER A 224 7.95 -2.20 12.25
CA SER A 224 9.27 -2.81 12.14
C SER A 224 10.00 -2.70 13.48
N LYS A 225 11.26 -3.13 13.54
CA LYS A 225 12.11 -2.91 14.72
C LYS A 225 12.29 -1.42 15.06
N ASP A 226 12.20 -0.54 14.06
CA ASP A 226 12.49 0.89 14.19
C ASP A 226 11.21 1.75 14.30
N LEU A 227 10.05 1.17 13.94
CA LEU A 227 8.77 1.86 13.81
C LEU A 227 7.62 1.12 14.46
N SER A 228 6.78 1.87 15.17
CA SER A 228 5.47 1.40 15.64
C SER A 228 4.46 2.53 15.54
N ILE A 229 3.18 2.19 15.58
CA ILE A 229 2.08 3.14 15.57
C ILE A 229 1.22 2.98 16.82
N ASN A 230 0.67 4.10 17.27
CA ASN A 230 -0.36 4.20 18.27
C ASN A 230 -1.54 4.96 17.67
N MET A 231 -2.72 4.34 17.60
CA MET A 231 -3.90 4.91 16.97
C MET A 231 -4.97 5.24 18.00
N MET A 232 -5.51 6.46 18.00
CA MET A 232 -6.61 6.82 18.90
C MET A 232 -7.88 6.03 18.55
N LEU A 233 -8.32 5.15 19.44
CA LEU A 233 -9.54 4.35 19.24
C LEU A 233 -10.70 4.85 20.11
N LEU A 234 -10.38 5.49 21.23
CA LEU A 234 -11.39 6.07 22.11
C LEU A 234 -12.19 7.15 21.37
N GLY A 235 -13.51 7.07 21.45
CA GLY A 235 -14.44 7.93 20.71
C GLY A 235 -14.88 7.36 19.35
N PHE A 236 -14.16 6.39 18.78
CA PHE A 236 -14.58 5.67 17.58
C PHE A 236 -15.19 4.30 17.88
N ILE A 237 -14.89 3.73 19.04
CA ILE A 237 -15.28 2.37 19.42
C ILE A 237 -15.85 2.36 20.83
N ASP A 238 -16.95 1.63 21.00
CA ASP A 238 -17.43 1.22 22.32
C ASP A 238 -16.69 -0.06 22.73
N VAL A 239 -15.57 0.12 23.44
CA VAL A 239 -14.67 -0.96 23.83
C VAL A 239 -15.40 -2.02 24.65
N GLN A 240 -16.28 -1.61 25.58
CA GLN A 240 -17.02 -2.53 26.43
C GLN A 240 -18.00 -3.38 25.62
N LYS A 241 -18.73 -2.76 24.69
CA LYS A 241 -19.66 -3.46 23.80
C LYS A 241 -18.94 -4.43 22.87
N GLU A 242 -17.79 -4.03 22.32
CA GLU A 242 -17.04 -4.90 21.40
C GLU A 242 -16.36 -6.06 22.14
N VAL A 243 -15.83 -5.83 23.35
CA VAL A 243 -15.35 -6.91 24.23
C VAL A 243 -16.47 -7.91 24.52
N ALA A 244 -17.66 -7.43 24.92
CA ALA A 244 -18.80 -8.30 25.21
C ALA A 244 -19.24 -9.12 23.98
N LYS A 245 -19.18 -8.54 22.78
CA LYS A 245 -19.48 -9.23 21.51
C LYS A 245 -18.44 -10.30 21.20
N LEU A 246 -17.15 -10.00 21.33
CA LEU A 246 -16.06 -10.96 21.11
C LEU A 246 -16.11 -12.09 22.15
N GLU A 247 -16.37 -11.80 23.42
CA GLU A 247 -16.54 -12.81 24.48
C GLU A 247 -17.72 -13.74 24.18
N LYS A 248 -18.84 -13.21 23.66
CA LYS A 248 -19.98 -14.02 23.23
C LYS A 248 -19.64 -14.92 22.04
N GLN A 249 -18.85 -14.44 21.07
CA GLN A 249 -18.37 -15.24 19.95
C GLN A 249 -17.40 -16.34 20.40
N ALA A 250 -16.44 -16.00 21.26
CA ALA A 250 -15.49 -16.95 21.83
C ALA A 250 -16.22 -18.06 22.61
N ALA A 251 -17.22 -17.71 23.42
CA ALA A 251 -18.06 -18.69 24.12
C ALA A 251 -18.83 -19.61 23.15
N GLY A 252 -19.22 -19.11 21.97
CA GLY A 252 -19.84 -19.90 20.91
C GLY A 252 -18.86 -20.90 20.28
N VAL A 253 -17.64 -20.46 19.98
CA VAL A 253 -16.56 -21.31 19.41
C VAL A 253 -16.13 -22.36 20.43
N GLN A 254 -15.93 -21.99 21.70
CA GLN A 254 -15.61 -22.92 22.78
C GLN A 254 -16.65 -24.03 22.90
N LYS A 255 -17.95 -23.72 22.82
CA LYS A 255 -19.01 -24.74 22.81
C LYS A 255 -18.91 -25.70 21.63
N GLN A 256 -18.53 -25.22 20.45
CA GLN A 256 -18.32 -26.07 19.28
C GLN A 256 -17.09 -26.97 19.47
N LEU A 257 -15.99 -26.42 20.00
CA LEU A 257 -14.79 -27.17 20.34
C LEU A 257 -15.09 -28.26 21.37
N ASP A 258 -15.80 -27.95 22.45
CA ASP A 258 -16.18 -28.93 23.46
C ASP A 258 -17.05 -30.04 22.88
N GLY A 259 -18.00 -29.69 22.02
CA GLY A 259 -18.84 -30.65 21.30
C GLY A 259 -18.03 -31.56 20.37
N LEU A 260 -17.04 -31.02 19.66
CA LEU A 260 -16.21 -31.76 18.73
C LEU A 260 -15.17 -32.64 19.47
N ARG A 261 -14.53 -32.11 20.51
CA ARG A 261 -13.62 -32.85 21.39
C ARG A 261 -14.32 -34.04 22.03
N LYS A 262 -15.56 -33.88 22.52
CA LYS A 262 -16.37 -34.99 23.03
C LYS A 262 -16.65 -36.07 21.99
N LYS A 263 -16.85 -35.70 20.73
CA LYS A 263 -17.07 -36.68 19.63
C LYS A 263 -15.79 -37.46 19.32
N VAL A 264 -14.64 -36.79 19.33
CA VAL A 264 -13.34 -37.40 19.05
C VAL A 264 -12.82 -38.25 20.22
N SER A 265 -13.24 -37.96 21.46
CA SER A 265 -12.80 -38.69 22.66
C SER A 265 -13.63 -39.93 23.00
N VAL A 266 -14.57 -40.35 22.15
CA VAL A 266 -15.42 -41.53 22.41
C VAL A 266 -14.58 -42.81 22.27
N PRO A 267 -14.68 -43.79 23.19
CA PRO A 267 -14.06 -45.10 23.00
C PRO A 267 -14.53 -45.72 21.69
N ASP A 268 -13.60 -46.28 20.90
CA ASP A 268 -13.81 -46.81 19.54
C ASP A 268 -13.94 -45.76 18.41
N TYR A 269 -13.67 -44.47 18.63
CA TYR A 269 -13.76 -43.45 17.57
C TYR A 269 -12.93 -43.81 16.33
N GLU A 270 -11.72 -44.34 16.51
CA GLU A 270 -10.85 -44.77 15.40
C GLU A 270 -11.38 -46.00 14.64
N ALA A 271 -12.16 -46.85 15.31
CA ALA A 271 -12.68 -48.09 14.74
C ALA A 271 -14.07 -47.90 14.10
N LYS A 272 -14.91 -47.02 14.66
CA LYS A 272 -16.30 -46.80 14.23
C LYS A 272 -16.49 -45.63 13.28
N VAL A 273 -15.57 -44.66 13.24
CA VAL A 273 -15.73 -43.45 12.43
C VAL A 273 -14.90 -43.55 11.14
N PRO A 274 -15.54 -43.41 9.96
CA PRO A 274 -14.86 -43.41 8.67
C PRO A 274 -13.69 -42.42 8.59
N ALA A 275 -12.65 -42.77 7.82
CA ALA A 275 -11.40 -41.99 7.74
C ALA A 275 -11.61 -40.57 7.20
N ASP A 276 -12.50 -40.40 6.22
CA ASP A 276 -12.93 -39.12 5.65
C ASP A 276 -13.59 -38.21 6.70
N VAL A 277 -14.46 -38.78 7.55
CA VAL A 277 -15.10 -38.03 8.64
C VAL A 277 -14.09 -37.67 9.75
N ARG A 278 -13.12 -38.53 10.02
CA ARG A 278 -12.04 -38.24 10.97
C ARG A 278 -11.15 -37.09 10.50
N GLU A 279 -10.75 -37.09 9.22
CA GLU A 279 -9.94 -36.02 8.65
C GLU A 279 -10.71 -34.70 8.61
N ALA A 280 -11.98 -34.72 8.20
CA ALA A 280 -12.84 -33.53 8.24
C ALA A 280 -12.99 -32.96 9.66
N ASN A 281 -13.15 -33.82 10.68
CA ASN A 281 -13.22 -33.38 12.07
C ASN A 281 -11.87 -32.82 12.57
N LYS A 282 -10.74 -33.37 12.14
CA LYS A 282 -9.41 -32.87 12.48
C LYS A 282 -9.18 -31.47 11.89
N VAL A 283 -9.40 -31.29 10.60
CA VAL A 283 -9.30 -29.98 9.92
C VAL A 283 -10.23 -28.95 10.57
N LYS A 284 -11.45 -29.36 10.91
CA LYS A 284 -12.41 -28.49 11.59
C LYS A 284 -11.95 -28.12 13.01
N LEU A 285 -11.35 -29.05 13.74
CA LEU A 285 -10.83 -28.81 15.09
C LEU A 285 -9.66 -27.82 15.05
N GLU A 286 -8.71 -28.00 14.13
CA GLU A 286 -7.60 -27.07 13.90
C GLU A 286 -8.11 -25.66 13.55
N SER A 287 -9.08 -25.57 12.63
CA SER A 287 -9.70 -24.30 12.26
C SER A 287 -10.40 -23.61 13.43
N LEU A 288 -11.16 -24.34 14.25
CA LEU A 288 -11.85 -23.77 15.41
C LEU A 288 -10.88 -23.36 16.53
N ILE A 289 -9.78 -24.09 16.74
CA ILE A 289 -8.72 -23.71 17.70
C ILE A 289 -8.06 -22.40 17.27
N GLU A 290 -7.74 -22.27 15.98
CA GLU A 290 -7.15 -21.04 15.46
C GLU A 290 -8.12 -19.86 15.57
N GLN A 291 -9.41 -20.07 15.27
CA GLN A 291 -10.43 -19.03 15.48
C GLN A 291 -10.58 -18.62 16.95
N GLU A 292 -10.58 -19.59 17.88
CA GLU A 292 -10.64 -19.31 19.32
C GLU A 292 -9.44 -18.49 19.77
N LYS A 293 -8.24 -18.87 19.35
CA LYS A 293 -7.00 -18.13 19.64
C LYS A 293 -7.08 -16.69 19.15
N GLN A 294 -7.53 -16.46 17.91
CA GLN A 294 -7.67 -15.12 17.34
C GLN A 294 -8.69 -14.27 18.12
N LEU A 295 -9.82 -14.86 18.55
CA LEU A 295 -10.83 -14.17 19.36
C LEU A 295 -10.28 -13.81 20.75
N VAL A 296 -9.56 -14.72 21.41
CA VAL A 296 -8.97 -14.47 22.73
C VAL A 296 -7.89 -13.39 22.67
N GLU A 297 -7.00 -13.43 21.67
CA GLU A 297 -6.02 -12.37 21.42
C GLU A 297 -6.70 -11.03 21.14
N GLY A 298 -7.81 -11.03 20.40
CA GLY A 298 -8.62 -9.84 20.15
C GLY A 298 -9.24 -9.26 21.42
N ILE A 299 -9.78 -10.10 22.30
CA ILE A 299 -10.33 -9.68 23.60
C ILE A 299 -9.25 -9.04 24.47
N ALA A 300 -8.06 -9.66 24.53
CA ALA A 300 -6.94 -9.14 25.32
C ALA A 300 -6.50 -7.75 24.83
N LYS A 301 -6.36 -7.58 23.50
CA LYS A 301 -6.03 -6.29 22.87
C LYS A 301 -7.09 -5.21 23.10
N MET A 302 -8.37 -5.57 23.02
CA MET A 302 -9.45 -4.62 23.31
C MET A 302 -9.44 -4.19 24.79
N LYS A 303 -9.20 -5.13 25.71
CA LYS A 303 -9.12 -4.83 27.15
C LYS A 303 -7.94 -3.95 27.52
N SER A 304 -6.82 -4.01 26.78
CA SER A 304 -5.69 -3.10 27.00
C SER A 304 -5.96 -1.64 26.61
N LEU A 305 -7.10 -1.34 25.99
CA LEU A 305 -7.51 0.03 25.65
C LEU A 305 -8.26 0.74 26.79
N LEU A 306 -8.69 0.00 27.83
CA LEU A 306 -9.37 0.51 29.03
C LEU A 306 -8.36 0.99 30.08
#